data_AF-E3HAB6-F1
#
_entry.id   AF-E3HAB6-F1
#
_cell.length_a   1.000
_cell.length_b   1.000
_cell.length_c   1.000
_cell.angle_alpha   90.00
_cell.angle_beta   90.00
_cell.angle_gamma   90.00
#
_symmetry.space_group_name_H-M   'P 1'
#
loop_
_entity.id
_entity.type
_entity.pdbx_description
1 polymer ?
#
loop_
_entity_poly.entity_id
_entity_poly.type
_entity_poly.pdbx_seq_one_letter_code
_entity_poly.pdbx_strand_id
1 'polypeptide(L)'
;MVIDLHNMTCNDAIRFFITKYNELYKNGYRGSIEVIHGYGSHGEGGVIKKRLRKFLLENKSSLKFTINANPGVTFVVPVKAIPQMKNEISKDILEFCRENPKSLDKIKGNFFKKYTNREILATVKSLVKKGELESFFKKNHEVYLAK
;
A
#
# COMPACT_ATOMS: atom_id res chain seq x y z
N MET A 1 -6.77 -5.27 20.49
CA MET A 1 -6.22 -4.13 19.71
C MET A 1 -7.24 -3.69 18.70
N VAL A 2 -7.38 -2.38 18.47
CA VAL A 2 -8.38 -1.81 17.55
C VAL A 2 -7.67 -0.97 16.48
N ILE A 3 -8.11 -1.11 15.23
CA ILE A 3 -7.74 -0.22 14.12
C ILE A 3 -9.04 0.37 13.56
N ASP A 4 -9.21 1.68 13.74
CA ASP A 4 -10.37 2.40 13.22
C ASP A 4 -10.04 3.03 11.85
N LEU A 5 -10.84 2.67 10.85
CA LEU A 5 -10.77 3.14 9.47
C LEU A 5 -11.95 4.04 9.10
N HIS A 6 -12.83 4.36 10.05
CA HIS A 6 -13.97 5.25 9.83
C HIS A 6 -13.52 6.62 9.33
N ASN A 7 -14.36 7.24 8.49
CA ASN A 7 -14.15 8.57 7.92
C ASN A 7 -12.89 8.72 7.05
N MET A 8 -12.18 7.64 6.73
CA MET A 8 -11.05 7.66 5.80
C MET A 8 -11.52 7.46 4.36
N THR A 9 -10.74 7.95 3.40
CA THR A 9 -10.90 7.51 2.02
C THR A 9 -10.54 6.03 1.90
N CYS A 10 -11.07 5.35 0.89
CA CYS A 10 -10.80 3.92 0.68
C CYS A 10 -9.29 3.60 0.59
N ASN A 11 -8.52 4.43 -0.12
CA ASN A 11 -7.08 4.22 -0.27
C ASN A 11 -6.33 4.50 1.04
N ASP A 12 -6.71 5.54 1.77
CA ASP A 12 -6.05 5.89 3.03
C ASP A 12 -6.36 4.87 4.12
N ALA A 13 -7.58 4.33 4.16
CA ALA A 13 -7.97 3.25 5.05
C ALA A 13 -7.06 2.02 4.89
N ILE A 14 -6.82 1.57 3.64
CA ILE A 14 -5.94 0.42 3.39
C ILE A 14 -4.50 0.71 3.78
N ARG A 15 -3.98 1.90 3.43
CA ARG A 15 -2.60 2.29 3.82
C ARG A 15 -2.43 2.37 5.33
N PHE A 16 -3.41 2.94 6.03
CA PHE A 16 -3.40 3.06 7.47
C PHE A 16 -3.49 1.69 8.14
N PHE A 17 -4.39 0.82 7.66
CA PHE A 17 -4.48 -0.57 8.10
C PHE A 17 -3.13 -1.29 7.99
N ILE A 18 -2.48 -1.28 6.82
CA ILE A 18 -1.18 -1.95 6.62
C ILE A 18 -0.12 -1.40 7.59
N THR A 19 -0.10 -0.09 7.78
CA THR A 19 0.86 0.58 8.67
C THR A 19 0.68 0.12 10.10
N LYS A 20 -0.54 0.22 10.64
CA LYS A 20 -0.86 -0.19 12.02
C LYS A 20 -0.73 -1.68 12.24
N TYR A 21 -1.21 -2.49 11.31
CA TYR A 21 -1.03 -3.93 11.34
C TYR A 21 0.46 -4.31 11.45
N ASN A 22 1.32 -3.70 10.63
CA ASN A 22 2.75 -4.01 10.62
C ASN A 22 3.48 -3.51 11.87
N GLU A 23 3.10 -2.33 12.39
CA GLU A 23 3.59 -1.85 13.69
C GLU A 23 3.29 -2.86 14.80
N LEU A 24 2.05 -3.33 14.89
CA LEU A 24 1.64 -4.33 15.88
C LEU A 24 2.41 -5.64 15.71
N TYR A 25 2.54 -6.14 14.47
CA TYR A 25 3.28 -7.36 14.20
C TYR A 25 4.77 -7.25 14.61
N LYS A 26 5.42 -6.13 14.26
CA LYS A 26 6.83 -5.88 14.60
C LYS A 26 7.04 -5.77 16.12
N ASN A 27 6.05 -5.25 16.84
CA ASN A 27 6.05 -5.17 18.30
C ASN A 27 5.68 -6.52 18.97
N GLY A 28 5.60 -7.61 18.22
CA GLY A 28 5.36 -8.96 18.75
C GLY A 28 3.88 -9.31 18.97
N TYR A 29 2.93 -8.42 18.65
CA TYR A 29 1.51 -8.72 18.80
C TYR A 29 1.07 -9.82 17.82
N ARG A 30 0.42 -10.87 18.34
CA ARG A 30 -0.14 -12.00 17.57
C ARG A 30 -1.62 -12.26 17.91
N GLY A 31 -2.24 -11.39 18.72
CA GLY A 31 -3.64 -11.49 19.09
C GLY A 31 -4.59 -11.02 17.99
N SER A 32 -5.89 -11.10 18.26
CA SER A 32 -6.93 -10.59 17.37
C SER A 32 -6.93 -9.05 17.33
N ILE A 33 -7.00 -8.47 16.13
CA ILE A 33 -7.15 -7.05 15.88
C ILE A 33 -8.57 -6.82 15.39
N GLU A 34 -9.30 -5.96 16.07
CA GLU A 34 -10.60 -5.49 15.63
C GLU A 34 -10.41 -4.36 14.62
N VAL A 35 -10.81 -4.58 13.36
CA VAL A 35 -10.72 -3.57 12.31
C VAL A 35 -12.11 -3.00 12.05
N ILE A 36 -12.30 -1.76 12.48
CA ILE A 36 -13.56 -1.04 12.37
C ILE A 36 -13.53 -0.27 11.04
N HIS A 37 -14.34 -0.68 10.09
CA HIS A 37 -14.42 -0.06 8.75
C HIS A 37 -15.81 0.53 8.45
N GLY A 38 -16.74 0.31 9.36
CA GLY A 38 -18.06 0.91 9.36
C GLY A 38 -19.05 0.22 8.45
N TYR A 39 -20.31 0.58 8.69
CA TYR A 39 -21.47 0.12 7.95
C TYR A 39 -21.59 0.81 6.58
N GLY A 40 -20.81 1.87 6.31
CA GLY A 40 -20.99 2.69 5.11
C GLY A 40 -22.29 3.48 5.10
N SER A 41 -22.49 4.30 4.06
CA SER A 41 -23.65 5.20 3.95
C SER A 41 -25.02 4.51 3.88
N HIS A 42 -25.06 3.21 3.59
CA HIS A 42 -26.30 2.43 3.43
C HIS A 42 -26.37 1.20 4.36
N GLY A 43 -25.56 1.11 5.42
CA GLY A 43 -25.66 -0.01 6.36
C GLY A 43 -24.99 -1.33 5.94
N GLU A 44 -24.79 -1.58 4.64
CA GLU A 44 -24.31 -2.86 4.09
C GLU A 44 -22.78 -3.05 4.11
N GLY A 45 -22.06 -2.05 4.60
CA GLY A 45 -20.62 -2.00 4.73
C GLY A 45 -19.96 -1.49 3.45
N GLY A 46 -19.72 -0.18 3.43
CA GLY A 46 -19.38 0.62 2.26
C GLY A 46 -18.08 0.26 1.53
N VAL A 47 -17.63 1.18 0.68
CA VAL A 47 -16.47 0.99 -0.21
C VAL A 47 -15.22 0.48 0.53
N ILE A 48 -14.98 0.93 1.76
CA ILE A 48 -13.86 0.49 2.61
C ILE A 48 -13.97 -1.00 2.95
N LYS A 49 -15.15 -1.50 3.38
CA LYS A 49 -15.34 -2.93 3.68
C LYS A 49 -15.02 -3.81 2.49
N LYS A 50 -15.58 -3.50 1.31
CA LYS A 50 -15.38 -4.29 0.09
C LYS A 50 -13.89 -4.33 -0.28
N ARG A 51 -13.22 -3.16 -0.22
CA ARG A 51 -11.78 -3.07 -0.51
C ARG A 51 -10.95 -3.81 0.53
N LEU A 52 -11.22 -3.62 1.82
CA LEU A 52 -10.49 -4.26 2.90
C LEU A 52 -10.62 -5.78 2.80
N ARG A 53 -11.83 -6.33 2.68
CA ARG A 53 -12.02 -7.77 2.58
C ARG A 53 -11.34 -8.37 1.35
N LYS A 54 -11.40 -7.69 0.21
CA LYS A 54 -10.62 -8.10 -0.98
C LYS A 54 -9.12 -8.13 -0.69
N PHE A 55 -8.60 -7.06 -0.07
CA PHE A 55 -7.19 -6.97 0.32
C PHE A 55 -6.78 -8.09 1.29
N LEU A 56 -7.60 -8.41 2.29
CA LEU A 56 -7.35 -9.48 3.25
C LEU A 56 -7.32 -10.85 2.55
N LEU A 57 -8.22 -11.10 1.59
CA LEU A 57 -8.23 -12.31 0.77
C LEU A 57 -6.96 -12.46 -0.07
N GLU A 58 -6.47 -11.38 -0.66
CA GLU A 58 -5.22 -11.35 -1.45
C GLU A 58 -3.97 -11.58 -0.56
N ASN A 59 -4.07 -11.28 0.73
CA ASN A 59 -2.96 -11.35 1.69
C ASN A 59 -3.11 -12.47 2.74
N LYS A 60 -3.85 -13.54 2.44
CA LYS A 60 -4.05 -14.69 3.36
C LYS A 60 -2.75 -15.36 3.85
N SER A 61 -1.67 -15.25 3.09
CA SER A 61 -0.36 -15.75 3.53
C SER A 61 0.23 -14.92 4.69
N SER A 62 -0.26 -13.69 4.88
CA SER A 62 0.22 -12.74 5.88
C SER A 62 -0.65 -12.65 7.12
N LEU A 63 -1.91 -13.06 7.04
CA LEU A 63 -2.89 -12.87 8.11
C LEU A 63 -4.00 -13.94 8.04
N LYS A 64 -4.70 -14.11 9.17
CA LYS A 64 -6.02 -14.77 9.20
C LYS A 64 -7.08 -13.70 9.49
N PHE A 65 -8.30 -13.90 9.00
CA PHE A 65 -9.39 -12.98 9.32
C PHE A 65 -10.73 -13.71 9.48
N THR A 66 -11.60 -13.13 10.29
CA THR A 66 -12.94 -13.62 10.55
C THR A 66 -13.93 -12.48 10.42
N ILE A 67 -15.04 -12.77 9.75
CA ILE A 67 -16.18 -11.86 9.64
C ILE A 67 -17.21 -12.34 10.67
N ASN A 68 -17.56 -11.49 11.62
CA ASN A 68 -18.61 -11.79 12.59
C ASN A 68 -19.97 -11.21 12.13
N ALA A 69 -20.97 -11.29 13.01
CA ALA A 69 -22.30 -10.75 12.75
C ALA A 69 -22.34 -9.21 12.64
N ASN A 70 -21.33 -8.49 13.14
CA ASN A 70 -21.25 -7.04 12.98
C ASN A 70 -20.70 -6.70 11.59
N PRO A 71 -21.53 -6.18 10.66
CA PRO A 71 -21.10 -5.95 9.28
C PRO A 71 -20.15 -4.77 9.14
N GLY A 72 -19.93 -3.96 10.18
CA GLY A 72 -18.99 -2.84 10.24
C GLY A 72 -17.61 -3.19 10.78
N VAL A 73 -17.40 -4.45 11.19
CA VAL A 73 -16.16 -4.92 11.81
C VAL A 73 -15.62 -6.14 11.08
N THR A 74 -14.30 -6.27 11.04
CA THR A 74 -13.60 -7.49 10.63
C THR A 74 -12.46 -7.77 11.61
N PHE A 75 -12.34 -9.00 12.11
CA PHE A 75 -11.24 -9.38 12.98
C PHE A 75 -10.07 -9.93 12.16
N VAL A 76 -8.86 -9.50 12.49
CA VAL A 76 -7.63 -9.90 11.79
C VAL A 76 -6.60 -10.38 12.81
N VAL A 77 -6.00 -11.54 12.57
CA VAL A 77 -4.91 -12.10 13.37
C VAL A 77 -3.61 -12.03 12.57
N PRO A 78 -2.56 -11.36 13.06
CA PRO A 78 -1.29 -11.26 12.35
C PRO A 78 -0.54 -12.59 12.25
N VAL A 79 -0.03 -12.92 11.06
CA VAL A 79 0.85 -14.10 10.84
C VAL A 79 2.26 -13.68 10.44
N LYS A 80 2.38 -12.77 9.47
CA LYS A 80 3.64 -12.10 9.10
C LYS A 80 3.37 -10.65 8.68
N ALA A 81 4.43 -9.87 8.53
CA ALA A 81 4.33 -8.51 8.01
C ALA A 81 3.75 -8.49 6.59
N ILE A 82 2.79 -7.59 6.35
CA ILE A 82 2.23 -7.33 5.03
C ILE A 82 3.21 -6.40 4.29
N PRO A 83 3.58 -6.69 3.03
CA PRO A 83 4.39 -5.76 2.24
C PRO A 83 3.71 -4.37 2.19
N GLN A 84 4.42 -3.31 2.58
CA GLN A 84 3.87 -1.96 2.44
C GLN A 84 3.71 -1.62 0.95
N MET A 85 2.61 -0.96 0.56
CA MET A 85 2.43 -0.43 -0.80
C MET A 85 3.60 0.44 -1.26
N LYS A 86 4.29 1.17 -0.35
CA LYS A 86 5.52 1.90 -0.68
C LYS A 86 6.61 0.95 -1.22
N ASN A 87 6.71 -0.25 -0.68
CA ASN A 87 7.63 -1.27 -1.18
C ASN A 87 7.20 -1.77 -2.55
N GLU A 88 5.89 -1.83 -2.85
CA GLU A 88 5.40 -2.22 -4.18
C GLU A 88 5.70 -1.16 -5.24
N ILE A 89 5.40 0.13 -4.99
CA ILE A 89 5.74 1.21 -5.93
C ILE A 89 7.25 1.26 -6.14
N SER A 90 8.03 1.14 -5.06
CA SER A 90 9.49 1.15 -5.13
C SER A 90 10.00 0.00 -6.00
N LYS A 91 9.54 -1.23 -5.74
CA LYS A 91 9.92 -2.41 -6.53
C LYS A 91 9.53 -2.28 -8.00
N ASP A 92 8.30 -1.85 -8.28
CA ASP A 92 7.80 -1.67 -9.64
C ASP A 92 8.63 -0.63 -10.40
N ILE A 93 8.96 0.51 -9.77
CA ILE A 93 9.76 1.56 -10.39
C ILE A 93 11.20 1.08 -10.62
N LEU A 94 11.82 0.42 -9.64
CA LEU A 94 13.17 -0.12 -9.76
C LEU A 94 13.26 -1.17 -10.87
N GLU A 95 12.29 -2.09 -10.92
CA GLU A 95 12.17 -3.09 -11.99
C GLU A 95 12.06 -2.41 -13.37
N PHE A 96 11.17 -1.43 -13.51
CA PHE A 96 10.96 -0.72 -14.77
C PHE A 96 12.18 0.10 -15.23
N CYS A 97 13.00 0.57 -14.28
CA CYS A 97 14.22 1.33 -14.54
C CYS A 97 15.48 0.46 -14.52
N ARG A 98 15.38 -0.88 -14.42
CA ARG A 98 16.53 -1.79 -14.29
C ARG A 98 17.46 -1.76 -15.49
N GLU A 99 16.90 -1.94 -16.68
CA GLU A 99 17.74 -2.17 -17.88
C GLU A 99 18.09 -0.88 -18.62
N ASN A 100 17.23 0.13 -18.56
CA ASN A 100 17.32 1.30 -19.43
C ASN A 100 16.86 2.58 -18.70
N PRO A 101 17.56 3.72 -18.88
CA PRO A 101 17.16 4.97 -18.25
C PRO A 101 15.78 5.43 -18.72
N LYS A 102 14.89 5.77 -17.78
CA LYS A 102 13.52 6.23 -18.05
C LYS A 102 13.33 7.67 -17.60
N SER A 103 12.63 8.49 -18.39
CA SER A 103 12.20 9.80 -17.92
C SER A 103 11.04 9.67 -16.91
N LEU A 104 10.85 10.69 -16.09
CA LEU A 104 9.72 10.72 -15.15
C LEU A 104 8.37 10.53 -15.85
N ASP A 105 8.20 11.11 -17.05
CA ASP A 105 6.95 10.98 -17.82
C ASP A 105 6.72 9.57 -18.33
N LYS A 106 7.78 8.84 -18.70
CA LYS A 106 7.68 7.40 -19.03
C LYS A 106 7.28 6.58 -17.82
N ILE A 107 7.83 6.88 -16.64
CA ILE A 107 7.47 6.19 -15.39
C ILE A 107 6.00 6.45 -15.05
N LYS A 108 5.56 7.71 -15.07
CA LYS A 108 4.15 8.09 -14.87
C LYS A 108 3.22 7.39 -15.86
N GLY A 109 3.57 7.42 -17.14
CA GLY A 109 2.79 6.80 -18.21
C GLY A 109 2.69 5.28 -18.10
N ASN A 110 3.68 4.61 -17.51
CA ASN A 110 3.62 3.16 -17.28
C ASN A 110 2.69 2.80 -16.11
N PHE A 111 2.64 3.64 -15.07
CA PHE A 111 1.99 3.31 -13.80
C PHE A 111 0.71 4.10 -13.49
N PHE A 112 0.21 4.95 -14.38
CA PHE A 112 -0.96 5.83 -14.13
C PHE A 112 -2.24 5.09 -13.72
N LYS A 113 -2.41 3.83 -14.13
CA LYS A 113 -3.56 2.98 -13.75
C LYS A 113 -3.44 2.41 -12.34
N LYS A 114 -2.21 2.32 -11.80
CA LYS A 114 -1.91 1.65 -10.52
C LYS A 114 -1.63 2.65 -9.40
N TYR A 115 -0.95 3.76 -9.72
CA TYR A 115 -0.48 4.74 -8.74
C TYR A 115 -0.76 6.17 -9.19
N THR A 116 -0.93 7.07 -8.23
CA THR A 116 -1.08 8.49 -8.51
C THR A 116 0.27 9.13 -8.88
N ASN A 117 0.24 10.21 -9.68
CA ASN A 117 1.44 10.98 -10.02
C ASN A 117 2.21 11.46 -8.78
N ARG A 118 1.49 11.80 -7.70
CA ARG A 118 2.08 12.22 -6.43
C ARG A 118 2.86 11.09 -5.76
N GLU A 119 2.32 9.88 -5.74
CA GLU A 119 3.01 8.71 -5.19
C GLU A 119 4.24 8.33 -6.00
N ILE A 120 4.13 8.36 -7.33
CA ILE A 120 5.26 8.08 -8.22
C ILE A 120 6.37 9.09 -7.98
N LEU A 121 6.06 10.39 -8.00
CA LEU A 121 7.05 11.45 -7.77
C LEU A 121 7.72 11.33 -6.40
N ALA A 122 6.93 11.10 -5.35
CA ALA A 122 7.46 10.92 -4.00
C ALA A 122 8.36 9.69 -3.88
N THR A 123 8.01 8.60 -4.56
CA THR A 123 8.79 7.36 -4.54
C THR A 123 10.09 7.51 -5.32
N VAL A 124 10.07 8.06 -6.54
CA VAL A 124 11.28 8.34 -7.32
C VAL A 124 12.26 9.20 -6.52
N LYS A 125 11.79 10.32 -5.94
CA LYS A 125 12.62 11.18 -5.08
C LYS A 125 13.21 10.41 -3.88
N SER A 126 12.41 9.54 -3.26
CA SER A 126 12.89 8.72 -2.14
C SER A 126 13.94 7.70 -2.57
N LEU A 127 13.79 7.08 -3.75
CA LEU A 127 14.74 6.08 -4.27
C LEU A 127 16.07 6.73 -4.66
N VAL A 128 16.02 7.92 -5.28
CA VAL A 128 17.23 8.71 -5.57
C VAL A 128 17.95 9.09 -4.27
N LYS A 129 17.21 9.57 -3.26
CA LYS A 129 17.78 9.88 -1.94
C LYS A 129 18.45 8.67 -1.27
N LYS A 130 17.93 7.46 -1.51
CA LYS A 130 18.49 6.20 -0.98
C LYS A 130 19.63 5.63 -1.83
N GLY A 131 19.89 6.18 -3.01
CA GLY A 131 20.87 5.64 -3.96
C GLY A 131 20.41 4.39 -4.70
N GLU A 132 19.14 4.00 -4.61
CA GLU A 132 18.56 2.85 -5.33
C GLU A 132 18.19 3.22 -6.78
N LEU A 133 17.96 4.52 -7.05
CA LEU A 133 17.88 5.09 -8.39
C LEU A 133 18.99 6.12 -8.58
N GLU A 134 19.61 6.11 -9.76
CA GLU A 134 20.49 7.17 -10.24
C GLU A 134 19.72 8.13 -11.14
N SER A 135 19.87 9.43 -10.90
CA SER A 135 19.34 10.50 -11.75
C SER A 135 20.47 11.18 -12.52
N PHE A 136 20.36 11.28 -13.84
CA PHE A 136 21.32 11.98 -14.69
C PHE A 136 20.64 12.54 -15.94
N PHE A 137 21.34 13.42 -16.67
CA PHE A 137 20.81 14.02 -17.89
C PHE A 137 21.23 13.24 -19.14
N LYS A 138 20.26 12.93 -20.01
CA LYS A 138 20.48 12.37 -21.35
C LYS A 138 19.77 13.23 -22.38
N LYS A 139 20.54 13.83 -23.30
CA LYS A 139 20.02 14.74 -24.35
C LYS A 139 19.08 15.82 -23.77
N ASN A 140 19.51 16.49 -22.71
CA ASN A 140 18.77 17.53 -21.96
C ASN A 140 17.53 17.08 -21.17
N HIS A 141 17.28 15.77 -21.04
CA HIS A 141 16.22 15.25 -20.19
C HIS A 141 16.79 14.53 -18.98
N GLU A 142 16.26 14.82 -17.78
CA GLU A 142 16.55 14.03 -16.61
C GLU A 142 15.93 12.62 -16.76
N VAL A 143 16.76 11.61 -16.54
CA VAL A 143 16.39 10.20 -16.62
C VAL A 143 16.85 9.47 -15.37
N TYR A 144 16.17 8.37 -15.07
CA TYR A 144 16.37 7.54 -13.89
C TYR A 144 16.74 6.11 -14.30
N LEU A 145 17.76 5.55 -13.66
CA LEU A 145 18.22 4.16 -13.85
C LEU A 145 18.37 3.50 -12.48
N ALA A 146 17.92 2.26 -12.31
CA ALA A 146 18.12 1.54 -11.05
C ALA A 146 19.58 1.08 -10.89
N LYS A 147 20.07 1.13 -9.66
CA LYS A 147 21.39 0.61 -9.27
C LYS A 147 21.33 -0.81 -8.77
#